data_AF-A0A2U3BBE0-F1
#
_entry.id   AF-A0A2U3BBE0-F1
#
_cell.length_a   1.000
_cell.length_b   1.000
_cell.length_c   1.000
_cell.angle_alpha   90.00
_cell.angle_beta   90.00
_cell.angle_gamma   90.00
#
_symmetry.space_group_name_H-M   'P 1'
#
loop_
_entity.id
_entity.type
_entity.pdbx_description
1 polymer ?
#
loop_
_entity_poly.entity_id
_entity_poly.type
_entity_poly.pdbx_seq_one_letter_code
_entity_poly.pdbx_strand_id
1 'polypeptide(L)'
;MVTRTGQYTSPTGFGKFSYDIDTDTGTFKVYLDVNWDFSDAPDVPETVYKEQFASNVKTAWDRKFKFQKGDLELEPTFHVRENAHGLKCAVKSGHGQSALIASDPPSLVLYESAWKFNDEIAGVSPTALSRAAAATNLHQRIGQAVNEASQISLTRTGDTWSVDDDDGKLAALAEKLKAMPVKQFPIVIKATSGAKGKAQTLVNTVQSFLRDAGVTYPIRIQPTKTFPKLKIPFRKHKTQADAVIELPDLNYGSELFTAHWYRYRVADHEFGHLLGLPDEYTLYPKDSSIEKAHSEWKRLCVAAGVRANKIPSKEGDMVNNLSIMCCGWVTSECHFVTLWDALTKTAGPGWQIVRGTESATVTQ
;
A
#
# COMPACT_ATOMS: atom_id res chain seq x y z
N MET A 1 6.26 41.50 8.93
CA MET A 1 6.05 40.10 9.29
C MET A 1 4.61 39.91 9.73
N VAL A 2 3.73 39.53 8.81
CA VAL A 2 2.34 39.17 9.16
C VAL A 2 2.26 37.65 9.29
N THR A 3 2.75 37.13 10.42
CA THR A 3 2.54 35.72 10.75
C THR A 3 1.11 35.55 11.25
N ARG A 4 0.34 34.71 10.57
CA ARG A 4 -1.02 34.32 11.00
C ARG A 4 -0.98 32.88 11.44
N THR A 5 -1.44 32.61 12.66
CA THR A 5 -1.60 31.26 13.18
C THR A 5 -3.07 30.88 13.18
N GLY A 6 -3.37 29.59 13.00
CA GLY A 6 -4.74 29.12 12.96
C GLY A 6 -4.85 27.63 13.22
N GLN A 7 -6.10 27.19 13.33
CA GLN A 7 -6.46 25.78 13.41
C GLN A 7 -7.53 25.48 12.37
N TYR A 8 -7.37 24.35 11.70
CA TYR A 8 -8.33 23.78 10.80
C TYR A 8 -8.95 22.55 11.45
N THR A 9 -10.27 22.47 11.38
CA THR A 9 -11.04 21.27 11.71
C THR A 9 -12.00 21.05 10.55
N SER A 10 -11.93 19.87 9.92
CA SER A 10 -12.87 19.52 8.87
C SER A 10 -14.31 19.56 9.39
N PRO A 11 -15.30 20.01 8.59
CA PRO A 11 -16.71 19.97 8.99
C PRO A 11 -17.22 18.57 9.38
N THR A 12 -16.56 17.52 8.88
CA THR A 12 -16.92 16.13 9.19
C THR A 12 -16.25 15.60 10.45
N GLY A 13 -15.37 16.39 11.09
CA GLY A 13 -14.52 15.97 12.21
C GLY A 13 -13.33 15.10 11.79
N PHE A 14 -13.27 14.66 10.53
CA PHE A 14 -12.13 13.94 9.98
C PHE A 14 -11.08 14.93 9.49
N GLY A 15 -9.97 15.01 10.23
CA GLY A 15 -8.86 15.88 9.92
C GLY A 15 -8.86 17.17 10.73
N LYS A 16 -7.78 17.35 11.48
CA LYS A 16 -7.56 18.50 12.34
C LYS A 16 -6.08 18.81 12.37
N PHE A 17 -5.73 20.06 12.07
CA PHE A 17 -4.35 20.51 12.05
C PHE A 17 -4.23 21.96 12.46
N SER A 18 -3.10 22.30 13.05
CA SER A 18 -2.72 23.69 13.31
C SER A 18 -1.84 24.19 12.17
N TYR A 19 -1.73 25.50 11.98
CA TYR A 19 -0.85 26.05 10.95
C TYR A 19 -0.35 27.46 11.24
N ASP A 20 0.79 27.78 10.63
CA ASP A 20 1.36 29.12 10.57
C ASP A 20 1.53 29.55 9.11
N ILE A 21 1.09 30.75 8.78
CA ILE A 21 1.26 31.37 7.46
C ILE A 21 2.10 32.61 7.63
N ASP A 22 3.18 32.70 6.88
CA ASP A 22 4.00 33.90 6.78
C ASP A 22 4.11 34.31 5.30
N THR A 23 3.36 35.35 4.96
CA THR A 23 3.30 35.89 3.60
C THR A 23 4.57 36.63 3.19
N ASP A 24 5.38 37.10 4.13
CA ASP A 24 6.60 37.83 3.82
C ASP A 24 7.72 36.86 3.39
N THR A 25 7.71 35.66 3.96
CA THR A 25 8.70 34.60 3.65
C THR A 25 8.18 33.53 2.70
N GLY A 26 6.91 33.60 2.29
CA GLY A 26 6.32 32.59 1.40
C GLY A 26 6.07 31.24 2.10
N THR A 27 5.98 31.22 3.44
CA THR A 27 5.97 29.97 4.21
C THR A 27 4.56 29.60 4.68
N PHE A 28 4.18 28.34 4.52
CA PHE A 28 2.97 27.76 5.13
C PHE A 28 3.36 26.49 5.90
N LYS A 29 3.40 26.55 7.23
CA LYS A 29 3.72 25.39 8.08
C LYS A 29 2.42 24.76 8.57
N VAL A 30 2.28 23.46 8.36
CA VAL A 30 1.13 22.67 8.80
C VAL A 30 1.60 21.71 9.89
N TYR A 31 0.94 21.74 11.03
CA TYR A 31 1.27 20.92 12.20
C TYR A 31 0.16 19.92 12.49
N LEU A 32 0.54 18.64 12.53
CA LEU A 32 -0.31 17.57 13.03
C LEU A 32 0.11 17.20 14.45
N ASP A 33 -0.83 17.39 15.38
CA ASP A 33 -0.67 17.00 16.76
C ASP A 33 -1.15 15.55 16.93
N VAL A 34 -0.24 14.65 17.30
CA VAL A 34 -0.49 13.20 17.43
C VAL A 34 -0.18 12.71 18.84
N ASN A 35 -1.00 11.80 19.34
CA ASN A 35 -0.80 11.09 20.61
C ASN A 35 -0.51 9.62 20.30
N TRP A 36 0.75 9.21 20.41
CA TRP A 36 1.17 7.86 20.05
C TRP A 36 0.85 6.84 21.15
N ASP A 37 0.38 5.67 20.76
CA ASP A 37 0.10 4.56 21.67
C ASP A 37 0.74 3.28 21.12
N PHE A 38 1.87 2.88 21.69
CA PHE A 38 2.62 1.66 21.32
C PHE A 38 2.31 0.47 22.25
N SER A 39 1.26 0.54 23.07
CA SER A 39 0.96 -0.51 24.05
C SER A 39 0.76 -1.90 23.42
N ASP A 40 0.25 -1.95 22.19
CA ASP A 40 0.04 -3.18 21.40
C ASP A 40 1.26 -3.56 20.52
N ALA A 41 2.37 -2.82 20.61
CA ALA A 41 3.57 -2.99 19.81
C ALA A 41 4.87 -2.69 20.61
N PRO A 42 5.08 -3.35 21.77
CA PRO A 42 6.19 -3.02 22.67
C PRO A 42 7.58 -3.24 22.06
N ASP A 43 7.68 -4.08 21.01
CA ASP A 43 8.94 -4.38 20.32
C ASP A 43 9.30 -3.37 19.23
N VAL A 44 8.39 -2.44 18.89
CA VAL A 44 8.65 -1.40 17.89
C VAL A 44 9.47 -0.27 18.53
N PRO A 45 10.66 0.07 17.99
CA PRO A 45 11.46 1.17 18.53
C PRO A 45 10.76 2.52 18.29
N GLU A 46 10.05 3.01 19.30
CA GLU A 46 9.16 4.17 19.23
C GLU A 46 9.81 5.41 18.59
N THR A 47 11.02 5.79 19.04
CA THR A 47 11.74 6.96 18.51
C THR A 47 12.02 6.81 17.01
N VAL A 48 12.51 5.65 16.59
CA VAL A 48 12.82 5.37 15.17
C VAL A 48 11.54 5.43 14.34
N TYR A 49 10.45 4.83 14.83
CA TYR A 49 9.16 4.84 14.15
C TYR A 49 8.63 6.27 13.95
N LYS A 50 8.65 7.10 14.99
CA LYS A 50 8.18 8.49 14.95
C LYS A 50 9.01 9.34 13.99
N GLU A 51 10.34 9.25 14.06
CA GLU A 51 11.25 9.99 13.17
C GLU A 51 11.03 9.62 11.71
N GLN A 52 10.86 8.33 11.43
CA GLN A 52 10.64 7.84 10.08
C GLN A 52 9.25 8.19 9.55
N PHE A 53 8.20 8.10 10.37
CA PHE A 53 6.87 8.58 10.01
C PHE A 53 6.93 10.06 9.60
N ALA A 54 7.55 10.90 10.42
CA ALA A 54 7.72 12.32 10.11
C ALA A 54 8.55 12.55 8.82
N SER A 55 9.60 11.75 8.59
CA SER A 55 10.42 11.83 7.38
C SER A 55 9.65 11.43 6.11
N ASN A 56 8.86 10.36 6.18
CA ASN A 56 8.03 9.87 5.08
C ASN A 56 6.97 10.90 4.70
N VAL A 57 6.28 11.46 5.69
CA VAL A 57 5.32 12.56 5.52
C VAL A 57 5.94 13.71 4.74
N LYS A 58 7.13 14.19 5.15
CA LYS A 58 7.82 15.27 4.43
C LYS A 58 8.13 14.88 3.00
N THR A 59 8.68 13.69 2.78
CA THR A 59 9.04 13.20 1.44
C THR A 59 7.83 13.10 0.50
N ALA A 60 6.69 12.67 1.04
CA ALA A 60 5.46 12.44 0.29
C ALA A 60 4.63 13.70 0.06
N TRP A 61 4.63 14.66 0.99
CA TRP A 61 3.70 15.77 1.00
C TRP A 61 4.34 17.16 0.89
N ASP A 62 5.55 17.37 1.39
CA ASP A 62 6.17 18.72 1.40
C ASP A 62 6.34 19.23 -0.03
N ARG A 63 5.88 20.47 -0.24
CA ARG A 63 6.09 21.23 -1.49
C ARG A 63 5.61 20.50 -2.74
N LYS A 64 4.76 19.47 -2.65
CA LYS A 64 4.21 18.79 -3.85
C LYS A 64 3.32 19.72 -4.64
N PHE A 65 2.54 20.52 -3.91
CA PHE A 65 1.72 21.61 -4.39
C PHE A 65 2.02 22.86 -3.58
N LYS A 66 1.71 24.00 -4.16
CA LYS A 66 1.84 25.34 -3.55
C LYS A 66 0.57 26.13 -3.77
N PHE A 67 0.40 27.22 -3.02
CA PHE A 67 -0.76 28.09 -3.11
C PHE A 67 -0.34 29.44 -3.67
N GLN A 68 -1.02 29.89 -4.71
CA GLN A 68 -0.70 31.13 -5.41
C GLN A 68 -1.84 32.15 -5.31
N LYS A 69 -1.51 33.42 -5.05
CA LYS A 69 -2.44 34.56 -5.07
C LYS A 69 -1.72 35.78 -5.64
N GLY A 70 -1.90 36.03 -6.94
CA GLY A 70 -1.09 37.01 -7.67
C GLY A 70 0.38 36.57 -7.70
N ASP A 71 1.28 37.47 -7.31
CA ASP A 71 2.72 37.18 -7.25
C ASP A 71 3.14 36.46 -5.95
N LEU A 72 2.23 36.33 -4.98
CA LEU A 72 2.51 35.63 -3.73
C LEU A 72 2.36 34.12 -3.91
N GLU A 73 3.41 33.38 -3.55
CA GLU A 73 3.39 31.92 -3.44
C GLU A 73 3.62 31.48 -1.99
N LEU A 74 2.89 30.45 -1.58
CA LEU A 74 3.07 29.78 -0.29
C LEU A 74 3.34 28.30 -0.50
N GLU A 75 4.44 27.81 0.07
CA GLU A 75 4.78 26.39 0.04
C GLU A 75 4.41 25.71 1.37
N PRO A 76 3.52 24.69 1.34
CA PRO A 76 3.22 23.91 2.52
C PRO A 76 4.40 23.01 2.91
N THR A 77 4.72 23.02 4.20
CA THR A 77 5.61 22.06 4.86
C THR A 77 4.90 21.42 6.05
N PHE A 78 5.09 20.13 6.25
CA PHE A 78 4.36 19.35 7.23
C PHE A 78 5.24 18.94 8.41
N HIS A 79 4.68 19.10 9.61
CA HIS A 79 5.35 18.88 10.88
C HIS A 79 4.48 17.99 11.76
N VAL A 80 4.98 16.84 12.16
CA VAL A 80 4.31 15.95 13.11
C VAL A 80 4.83 16.28 14.50
N ARG A 81 3.92 16.60 15.43
CA ARG A 81 4.25 16.96 16.82
C ARG A 81 3.57 16.01 17.77
N GLU A 82 4.28 15.62 18.80
CA GLU A 82 3.71 14.84 19.88
C GLU A 82 2.90 15.74 20.83
N ASN A 83 1.65 15.34 21.10
CA ASN A 83 0.74 16.08 21.94
C ASN A 83 -0.28 15.11 22.56
N ALA A 84 -0.39 15.11 23.89
CA ALA A 84 -1.32 14.23 24.61
C ALA A 84 -2.80 14.43 24.24
N HIS A 85 -3.15 15.62 23.75
CA HIS A 85 -4.50 15.96 23.26
C HIS A 85 -4.60 15.92 21.72
N GLY A 86 -3.55 15.44 21.06
CA GLY A 86 -3.54 15.18 19.62
C GLY A 86 -4.42 14.00 19.23
N LEU A 87 -4.46 13.72 17.93
CA LEU A 87 -5.14 12.54 17.42
C LEU A 87 -4.44 11.27 17.90
N LYS A 88 -5.19 10.33 18.46
CA LYS A 88 -4.62 9.06 18.92
C LYS A 88 -4.10 8.26 17.72
N CYS A 89 -2.84 7.85 17.75
CA CYS A 89 -2.18 7.01 16.75
C CYS A 89 -1.73 5.71 17.44
N ALA A 90 -2.59 4.70 17.42
CA ALA A 90 -2.32 3.39 18.01
C ALA A 90 -1.47 2.55 17.06
N VAL A 91 -0.26 2.21 17.48
CA VAL A 91 0.67 1.35 16.74
C VAL A 91 0.53 -0.08 17.24
N LYS A 92 0.26 -1.00 16.32
CA LYS A 92 0.03 -2.42 16.60
C LYS A 92 1.11 -3.29 15.98
N SER A 93 1.53 -4.32 16.70
CA SER A 93 2.45 -5.34 16.18
C SER A 93 1.79 -6.18 15.09
N GLY A 94 2.61 -6.71 14.16
CA GLY A 94 2.16 -7.65 13.13
C GLY A 94 1.50 -7.01 11.90
N HIS A 95 0.42 -7.65 11.40
CA HIS A 95 -0.21 -7.35 10.12
C HIS A 95 -1.69 -7.00 10.29
N GLY A 96 -2.13 -5.96 9.59
CA GLY A 96 -3.53 -5.56 9.53
C GLY A 96 -3.74 -4.36 8.62
N GLN A 97 -5.01 -4.03 8.38
CA GLN A 97 -5.40 -2.84 7.65
C GLN A 97 -5.31 -1.65 8.60
N SER A 98 -4.44 -0.69 8.28
CA SER A 98 -4.46 0.60 8.97
C SER A 98 -5.74 1.33 8.60
N ALA A 99 -6.28 2.07 9.56
CA ALA A 99 -7.56 2.73 9.38
C ALA A 99 -7.74 3.85 10.39
N LEU A 100 -8.48 4.87 9.98
CA LEU A 100 -9.04 5.86 10.88
C LEU A 100 -10.32 5.32 11.52
N ILE A 101 -10.29 5.11 12.83
CA ILE A 101 -11.41 4.64 13.63
C ILE A 101 -12.17 5.85 14.16
N ALA A 102 -13.48 5.88 13.90
CA ALA A 102 -14.42 6.81 14.51
C ALA A 102 -14.64 6.44 16.00
N SER A 103 -13.64 6.72 16.84
CA SER A 103 -13.74 6.70 18.31
C SER A 103 -13.88 8.13 18.85
N ASP A 104 -14.09 8.27 20.16
CA ASP A 104 -14.02 9.57 20.85
C ASP A 104 -12.88 9.53 21.88
N PRO A 105 -11.73 10.19 21.61
CA PRO A 105 -11.40 10.90 20.38
C PRO A 105 -11.15 9.93 19.20
N PRO A 106 -11.23 10.39 17.94
CA PRO A 106 -10.89 9.57 16.78
C PRO A 106 -9.48 9.00 16.88
N SER A 107 -9.28 7.76 16.44
CA SER A 107 -8.01 7.06 16.56
C SER A 107 -7.57 6.53 15.22
N LEU A 108 -6.37 6.89 14.79
CA LEU A 108 -5.68 6.24 13.71
C LEU A 108 -5.04 4.94 14.24
N VAL A 109 -5.24 3.82 13.55
CA VAL A 109 -4.55 2.56 13.84
C VAL A 109 -3.52 2.30 12.75
N LEU A 110 -2.28 2.07 13.15
CA LEU A 110 -1.14 1.80 12.28
C LEU A 110 -0.54 0.44 12.66
N TYR A 111 -0.16 -0.37 11.67
CA TYR A 111 0.51 -1.65 11.93
C TYR A 111 2.01 -1.57 11.66
N GLU A 112 2.81 -2.30 12.44
CA GLU A 112 4.26 -2.39 12.28
C GLU A 112 4.68 -2.84 10.87
N SER A 113 3.97 -3.79 10.28
CA SER A 113 4.33 -4.26 8.94
C SER A 113 4.16 -3.20 7.86
N ALA A 114 3.21 -2.27 8.03
CA ALA A 114 3.07 -1.11 7.16
C ALA A 114 4.30 -0.19 7.17
N TRP A 115 5.13 -0.31 8.22
CA TRP A 115 6.39 0.40 8.39
C TRP A 115 7.59 -0.34 7.76
N LYS A 116 7.72 -1.66 7.95
CA LYS A 116 8.86 -2.44 7.43
C LYS A 116 9.01 -2.43 5.90
N PHE A 117 7.93 -2.20 5.16
CA PHE A 117 7.98 -2.17 3.69
C PHE A 117 8.57 -0.86 3.09
N ASN A 118 8.61 0.25 3.85
CA ASN A 118 9.10 1.52 3.31
C ASN A 118 10.64 1.59 3.22
N ASP A 119 11.38 0.97 4.15
CA ASP A 119 12.85 1.01 4.16
C ASP A 119 13.50 0.18 3.07
N GLU A 120 12.89 -0.94 2.66
CA GLU A 120 13.39 -1.72 1.53
C GLU A 120 13.26 -0.98 0.18
N ILE A 121 12.42 0.06 0.11
CA ILE A 121 12.12 0.82 -1.11
C ILE A 121 12.93 2.12 -1.20
N ALA A 122 13.45 2.64 -0.08
CA ALA A 122 14.16 3.92 0.00
C ALA A 122 15.45 4.02 -0.86
N GLY A 123 15.96 2.90 -1.39
CA GLY A 123 17.11 2.85 -2.30
C GLY A 123 16.80 2.97 -3.81
N VAL A 124 15.54 3.16 -4.22
CA VAL A 124 15.14 3.09 -5.65
C VAL A 124 14.62 4.45 -6.17
N SER A 125 15.21 4.95 -7.28
CA SER A 125 15.10 6.32 -7.87
C SER A 125 13.80 6.67 -8.66
N PRO A 126 13.30 7.94 -8.66
CA PRO A 126 11.87 8.34 -8.65
C PRO A 126 10.99 8.25 -9.93
N THR A 127 11.36 7.58 -11.02
CA THR A 127 10.57 7.66 -12.27
C THR A 127 9.38 6.69 -12.33
N ALA A 128 8.24 7.06 -11.75
CA ALA A 128 7.02 6.24 -11.65
C ALA A 128 6.48 5.67 -13.00
N LEU A 129 6.56 6.41 -14.11
CA LEU A 129 6.14 5.93 -15.44
C LEU A 129 7.08 4.84 -16.01
N SER A 130 8.38 4.92 -15.71
CA SER A 130 9.34 3.85 -16.07
C SER A 130 9.18 2.59 -15.21
N ARG A 131 8.53 2.71 -14.04
CA ARG A 131 8.43 1.63 -13.05
C ARG A 131 7.23 0.71 -13.27
N ALA A 132 6.13 1.19 -13.84
CA ALA A 132 5.07 0.31 -14.33
C ALA A 132 5.60 -0.59 -15.45
N ALA A 133 6.31 0.01 -16.43
CA ALA A 133 7.01 -0.75 -17.45
C ALA A 133 8.08 -1.69 -16.86
N ALA A 134 8.84 -1.27 -15.85
CA ALA A 134 9.79 -2.13 -15.16
C ALA A 134 9.11 -3.27 -14.38
N ALA A 135 7.94 -3.04 -13.77
CA ALA A 135 7.15 -4.05 -13.08
C ALA A 135 6.52 -5.04 -14.07
N THR A 136 6.00 -4.57 -15.20
CA THR A 136 5.55 -5.41 -16.32
C THR A 136 6.70 -6.23 -16.88
N ASN A 137 7.87 -5.61 -17.12
CA ASN A 137 9.07 -6.32 -17.57
C ASN A 137 9.56 -7.34 -16.54
N LEU A 138 9.49 -7.01 -15.24
CA LEU A 138 9.84 -7.93 -14.17
C LEU A 138 8.85 -9.09 -14.08
N HIS A 139 7.54 -8.82 -14.13
CA HIS A 139 6.50 -9.85 -14.16
C HIS A 139 6.64 -10.73 -15.40
N GLN A 140 6.93 -10.16 -16.57
CA GLN A 140 7.20 -10.91 -17.79
C GLN A 140 8.44 -11.81 -17.65
N ARG A 141 9.54 -11.30 -17.07
CA ARG A 141 10.77 -12.08 -16.84
C ARG A 141 10.54 -13.22 -15.84
N ILE A 142 9.81 -12.96 -14.76
CA ILE A 142 9.43 -14.00 -13.79
C ILE A 142 8.47 -14.99 -14.45
N GLY A 143 7.50 -14.50 -15.22
CA GLY A 143 6.50 -15.32 -15.91
C GLY A 143 7.15 -16.25 -16.93
N GLN A 144 8.14 -15.78 -17.68
CA GLN A 144 8.97 -16.63 -18.54
C GLN A 144 9.69 -17.72 -17.73
N ALA A 145 10.37 -17.34 -16.63
CA ALA A 145 11.06 -18.29 -15.76
C ALA A 145 10.12 -19.33 -15.14
N VAL A 146 8.93 -18.91 -14.71
CA VAL A 146 7.93 -19.80 -14.13
C VAL A 146 7.30 -20.69 -15.18
N ASN A 147 7.02 -20.19 -16.38
CA ASN A 147 6.47 -20.98 -17.47
C ASN A 147 7.39 -22.15 -17.85
N GLU A 148 8.71 -21.91 -17.85
CA GLU A 148 9.72 -22.96 -18.07
C GLU A 148 9.65 -24.07 -17.01
N ALA A 149 9.29 -23.75 -15.77
CA ALA A 149 9.19 -24.66 -14.62
C ALA A 149 7.74 -24.87 -14.13
N SER A 150 6.76 -24.70 -15.02
CA SER A 150 5.35 -24.59 -14.63
C SER A 150 4.75 -25.89 -14.14
N GLN A 151 5.27 -27.03 -14.59
CA GLN A 151 4.90 -28.35 -14.10
C GLN A 151 6.11 -29.03 -13.47
N ILE A 152 5.96 -29.40 -12.19
CA ILE A 152 7.00 -30.03 -11.37
C ILE A 152 6.58 -31.46 -11.08
N SER A 153 7.41 -32.41 -11.50
CA SER A 153 7.22 -33.81 -11.16
C SER A 153 7.76 -34.08 -9.75
N LEU A 154 7.02 -34.90 -9.00
CA LEU A 154 7.43 -35.39 -7.70
C LEU A 154 7.42 -36.92 -7.70
N THR A 155 8.47 -37.49 -7.15
CA THR A 155 8.62 -38.93 -6.95
C THR A 155 8.42 -39.27 -5.48
N ARG A 156 7.93 -40.48 -5.23
CA ARG A 156 7.73 -41.01 -3.88
C ARG A 156 8.53 -42.27 -3.65
N THR A 157 9.38 -42.24 -2.63
CA THR A 157 10.15 -43.38 -2.14
C THR A 157 9.70 -43.69 -0.71
N GLY A 158 9.03 -44.83 -0.53
CA GLY A 158 8.31 -45.12 0.73
C GLY A 158 7.18 -44.12 0.97
N ASP A 159 7.26 -43.38 2.08
CA ASP A 159 6.30 -42.35 2.48
C ASP A 159 6.79 -40.91 2.22
N THR A 160 8.02 -40.75 1.73
CA THR A 160 8.63 -39.44 1.46
C THR A 160 8.45 -39.04 0.01
N TRP A 161 8.07 -37.78 -0.21
CA TRP A 161 8.05 -37.15 -1.53
C TRP A 161 9.30 -36.31 -1.74
N SER A 162 9.86 -36.37 -2.92
CA SER A 162 10.97 -35.54 -3.40
C SER A 162 10.61 -34.89 -4.72
N VAL A 163 11.20 -33.73 -5.01
CA VAL A 163 11.15 -33.15 -6.36
C VAL A 163 12.00 -34.02 -7.28
N ASP A 164 11.44 -34.33 -8.45
CA ASP A 164 12.14 -34.93 -9.58
C ASP A 164 12.49 -33.79 -10.56
N ASP A 165 13.71 -33.27 -10.44
CA ASP A 165 14.23 -32.12 -11.21
C ASP A 165 15.34 -32.56 -12.17
N ASP A 166 15.20 -33.73 -12.80
CA ASP A 166 16.19 -34.31 -13.70
C ASP A 166 16.54 -33.38 -14.89
N ASP A 167 15.61 -32.54 -15.32
CA ASP A 167 15.84 -31.54 -16.37
C ASP A 167 16.32 -30.17 -15.84
N GLY A 168 16.50 -30.05 -14.51
CA GLY A 168 17.06 -28.88 -13.82
C GLY A 168 16.19 -27.61 -13.90
N LYS A 169 14.92 -27.72 -14.29
CA LYS A 169 14.03 -26.55 -14.47
C LYS A 169 13.76 -25.83 -13.15
N LEU A 170 13.51 -26.56 -12.07
CA LEU A 170 13.21 -25.95 -10.77
C LEU A 170 14.47 -25.33 -10.14
N ALA A 171 15.62 -25.98 -10.28
CA ALA A 171 16.91 -25.40 -9.92
C ALA A 171 17.21 -24.11 -10.71
N ALA A 172 16.97 -24.10 -12.02
CA ALA A 172 17.14 -22.90 -12.85
C ALA A 172 16.17 -21.77 -12.44
N LEU A 173 14.92 -22.09 -12.11
CA LEU A 173 13.98 -21.13 -11.53
C LEU A 173 14.51 -20.60 -10.19
N ALA A 174 15.04 -21.45 -9.32
CA ALA A 174 15.59 -21.05 -8.03
C ALA A 174 16.73 -20.02 -8.17
N GLU A 175 17.67 -20.23 -9.11
CA GLU A 175 18.73 -19.25 -9.40
C GLU A 175 18.17 -17.92 -9.90
N LYS A 176 17.20 -17.96 -10.84
CA LYS A 176 16.55 -16.75 -11.35
C LYS A 176 15.86 -15.98 -10.22
N LEU A 177 15.13 -16.66 -9.32
CA LEU A 177 14.44 -16.04 -8.19
C LEU A 177 15.39 -15.47 -7.14
N LYS A 178 16.55 -16.12 -6.90
CA LYS A 178 17.61 -15.58 -6.01
C LYS A 178 18.19 -14.27 -6.52
N ALA A 179 18.37 -14.16 -7.84
CA ALA A 179 18.92 -12.96 -8.47
C ALA A 179 17.91 -11.81 -8.62
N MET A 180 16.62 -12.00 -8.27
CA MET A 180 15.62 -10.94 -8.40
C MET A 180 15.84 -9.86 -7.34
N PRO A 181 16.14 -8.60 -7.74
CA PRO A 181 16.40 -7.52 -6.80
C PRO A 181 15.14 -7.05 -6.05
N VAL A 182 13.97 -7.46 -6.54
CA VAL A 182 12.68 -6.95 -6.10
C VAL A 182 11.70 -8.12 -5.95
N LYS A 183 11.14 -8.27 -4.74
CA LYS A 183 10.31 -9.41 -4.31
C LYS A 183 8.82 -9.07 -4.31
N GLN A 184 8.27 -8.71 -5.47
CA GLN A 184 6.94 -8.08 -5.55
C GLN A 184 5.76 -9.01 -5.82
N PHE A 185 5.98 -10.14 -6.48
CA PHE A 185 4.89 -11.02 -6.90
C PHE A 185 5.13 -12.42 -6.34
N PRO A 186 4.35 -12.93 -5.38
CA PRO A 186 4.55 -14.30 -4.93
C PRO A 186 4.28 -15.26 -6.09
N ILE A 187 5.19 -16.22 -6.28
CA ILE A 187 4.85 -17.40 -7.09
C ILE A 187 3.89 -18.28 -6.29
N VAL A 188 2.99 -18.98 -6.98
CA VAL A 188 2.03 -19.87 -6.34
C VAL A 188 2.37 -21.31 -6.70
N ILE A 189 2.52 -22.15 -5.68
CA ILE A 189 2.70 -23.61 -5.83
C ILE A 189 1.35 -24.28 -5.55
N LYS A 190 0.82 -24.96 -6.56
CA LYS A 190 -0.44 -25.71 -6.49
C LYS A 190 -0.19 -27.20 -6.56
N ALA A 191 -0.96 -27.99 -5.81
CA ALA A 191 -1.04 -29.43 -6.01
C ALA A 191 -2.46 -29.91 -5.69
N THR A 192 -2.90 -30.96 -6.38
CA THR A 192 -4.24 -31.53 -6.21
C THR A 192 -4.17 -32.96 -5.69
N SER A 193 -5.04 -33.34 -4.75
CA SER A 193 -5.14 -34.72 -4.29
C SER A 193 -6.47 -35.03 -3.59
N GLY A 194 -6.99 -36.23 -3.85
CA GLY A 194 -8.14 -36.79 -3.12
C GLY A 194 -7.77 -37.47 -1.80
N ALA A 195 -6.49 -37.72 -1.56
CA ALA A 195 -6.00 -38.27 -0.29
C ALA A 195 -5.77 -37.14 0.74
N LYS A 196 -6.20 -37.36 1.98
CA LYS A 196 -6.01 -36.43 3.10
C LYS A 196 -4.52 -36.08 3.27
N GLY A 197 -4.21 -34.79 3.39
CA GLY A 197 -2.84 -34.29 3.62
C GLY A 197 -1.91 -34.31 2.40
N LYS A 198 -2.10 -35.22 1.43
CA LYS A 198 -1.17 -35.38 0.31
C LYS A 198 -0.95 -34.09 -0.49
N ALA A 199 -2.00 -33.31 -0.83
CA ALA A 199 -1.82 -32.06 -1.56
C ALA A 199 -0.93 -31.05 -0.82
N GLN A 200 -1.09 -30.96 0.51
CA GLN A 200 -0.25 -30.12 1.37
C GLN A 200 1.20 -30.62 1.37
N THR A 201 1.41 -31.93 1.50
CA THR A 201 2.76 -32.51 1.45
C THR A 201 3.45 -32.17 0.14
N LEU A 202 2.77 -32.30 -1.01
CA LEU A 202 3.36 -32.03 -2.32
C LEU A 202 3.80 -30.56 -2.46
N VAL A 203 2.93 -29.59 -2.12
CA VAL A 203 3.32 -28.17 -2.21
C VAL A 203 4.43 -27.81 -1.23
N ASN A 204 4.45 -28.42 -0.04
CA ASN A 204 5.54 -28.22 0.93
C ASN A 204 6.85 -28.80 0.41
N THR A 205 6.85 -29.96 -0.23
CA THR A 205 8.06 -30.56 -0.82
C THR A 205 8.68 -29.62 -1.86
N VAL A 206 7.89 -29.05 -2.77
CA VAL A 206 8.39 -28.08 -3.75
C VAL A 206 8.88 -26.79 -3.08
N GLN A 207 8.13 -26.29 -2.08
CA GLN A 207 8.53 -25.10 -1.33
C GLN A 207 9.86 -25.33 -0.60
N SER A 208 10.02 -26.46 0.10
CA SER A 208 11.26 -26.83 0.79
C SER A 208 12.43 -26.89 -0.17
N PHE A 209 12.28 -27.54 -1.33
CA PHE A 209 13.33 -27.56 -2.37
C PHE A 209 13.82 -26.15 -2.74
N LEU A 210 12.89 -25.22 -3.00
CA LEU A 210 13.24 -23.83 -3.32
C LEU A 210 13.91 -23.11 -2.15
N ARG A 211 13.43 -23.33 -0.91
CA ARG A 211 14.02 -22.72 0.29
C ARG A 211 15.43 -23.25 0.57
N ASP A 212 15.64 -24.56 0.43
CA ASP A 212 16.94 -25.22 0.60
C ASP A 212 17.94 -24.74 -0.46
N ALA A 213 17.47 -24.39 -1.66
CA ALA A 213 18.28 -23.75 -2.71
C ALA A 213 18.62 -22.26 -2.43
N GLY A 214 18.15 -21.70 -1.31
CA GLY A 214 18.41 -20.32 -0.88
C GLY A 214 17.42 -19.30 -1.45
N VAL A 215 16.29 -19.72 -2.04
CA VAL A 215 15.29 -18.79 -2.55
C VAL A 215 14.62 -18.06 -1.38
N THR A 216 14.87 -16.75 -1.30
CA THR A 216 14.19 -15.85 -0.35
C THR A 216 13.00 -15.11 -0.97
N TYR A 217 12.70 -15.40 -2.24
CA TYR A 217 11.58 -14.82 -2.97
C TYR A 217 10.23 -15.27 -2.34
N PRO A 218 9.16 -14.45 -2.39
CA PRO A 218 7.87 -14.82 -1.81
C PRO A 218 7.24 -16.02 -2.52
N ILE A 219 6.75 -16.98 -1.74
CA ILE A 219 6.13 -18.22 -2.24
C ILE A 219 4.83 -18.42 -1.48
N ARG A 220 3.72 -18.53 -2.21
CA ARG A 220 2.42 -18.93 -1.68
C ARG A 220 2.17 -20.39 -2.07
N ILE A 221 1.60 -21.16 -1.14
CA ILE A 221 1.20 -22.55 -1.41
C ILE A 221 -0.34 -22.64 -1.44
N GLN A 222 -0.87 -23.44 -2.35
CA GLN A 222 -2.31 -23.62 -2.54
C GLN A 222 -2.63 -25.10 -2.78
N PRO A 223 -2.69 -25.90 -1.70
CA PRO A 223 -3.11 -27.30 -1.79
C PRO A 223 -4.61 -27.38 -2.07
N THR A 224 -5.00 -28.16 -3.08
CA THR A 224 -6.41 -28.35 -3.45
C THR A 224 -6.82 -29.79 -3.14
N LYS A 225 -7.79 -29.93 -2.23
CA LYS A 225 -8.39 -31.22 -1.91
C LYS A 225 -9.45 -31.54 -2.95
N THR A 226 -9.29 -32.64 -3.67
CA THR A 226 -10.32 -33.16 -4.57
C THR A 226 -11.12 -34.25 -3.87
N PHE A 227 -12.19 -34.74 -4.49
CA PHE A 227 -12.89 -35.92 -3.99
C PHE A 227 -11.95 -37.12 -3.91
N PRO A 228 -12.07 -37.96 -2.87
CA PRO A 228 -11.35 -39.22 -2.80
C PRO A 228 -11.72 -40.07 -4.01
N LYS A 229 -10.72 -40.51 -4.78
CA LYS A 229 -10.96 -41.51 -5.82
C LYS A 229 -11.28 -42.83 -5.12
N LEU A 230 -12.28 -43.57 -5.62
CA LEU A 230 -12.64 -44.89 -5.11
C LEU A 230 -11.37 -45.76 -5.04
N LYS A 231 -10.98 -46.16 -3.83
CA LYS A 231 -9.83 -47.05 -3.63
C LYS A 231 -10.24 -48.45 -4.08
N ILE A 232 -9.77 -48.86 -5.25
CA ILE A 232 -9.81 -50.26 -5.64
C ILE A 232 -8.80 -51.00 -4.74
N PRO A 233 -9.21 -51.98 -3.92
CA PRO A 233 -8.27 -52.76 -3.12
C PRO A 233 -7.19 -53.36 -4.03
N PHE A 234 -5.96 -53.45 -3.50
CA PHE A 234 -4.75 -53.96 -4.21
C PHE A 234 -4.11 -53.04 -5.26
N ARG A 235 -4.69 -51.87 -5.59
CA ARG A 235 -3.99 -50.92 -6.46
C ARG A 235 -2.86 -50.25 -5.70
N LYS A 236 -1.61 -50.47 -6.13
CA LYS A 236 -0.43 -49.77 -5.58
C LYS A 236 -0.64 -48.26 -5.62
N HIS A 237 -0.21 -47.58 -4.57
CA HIS A 237 -0.18 -46.13 -4.53
C HIS A 237 0.67 -45.59 -5.68
N LYS A 238 0.23 -44.47 -6.29
CA LYS A 238 1.03 -43.79 -7.31
C LYS A 238 2.35 -43.32 -6.71
N THR A 239 3.45 -43.66 -7.38
CA THR A 239 4.82 -43.22 -7.07
C THR A 239 5.15 -41.86 -7.65
N GLN A 240 4.29 -41.33 -8.52
CA GLN A 240 4.44 -40.01 -9.14
C GLN A 240 3.25 -39.10 -8.81
N ALA A 241 3.53 -37.80 -8.75
CA ALA A 241 2.56 -36.73 -8.65
C ALA A 241 3.11 -35.48 -9.33
N ASP A 242 2.22 -34.52 -9.60
CA ASP A 242 2.59 -33.23 -10.15
C ASP A 242 2.22 -32.12 -9.17
N ALA A 243 3.05 -31.09 -9.13
CA ALA A 243 2.71 -29.77 -8.65
C ALA A 243 2.82 -28.78 -9.82
N VAL A 244 2.08 -27.69 -9.72
CA VAL A 244 2.12 -26.60 -10.70
C VAL A 244 2.71 -25.38 -10.02
N ILE A 245 3.69 -24.74 -10.64
CA ILE A 245 4.13 -23.41 -10.26
C ILE A 245 3.54 -22.45 -11.27
N GLU A 246 2.87 -21.42 -10.78
CA GLU A 246 2.37 -20.35 -11.62
C GLU A 246 2.81 -19.01 -11.06
N LEU A 247 3.03 -18.08 -11.98
CA LEU A 247 2.99 -16.68 -11.63
C LEU A 247 1.54 -16.28 -11.80
N PRO A 248 0.89 -15.82 -10.73
CA PRO A 248 -0.49 -15.39 -10.82
C PRO A 248 -0.65 -14.37 -11.98
N ASP A 249 -1.68 -14.59 -12.78
CA ASP A 249 -1.99 -13.77 -13.95
C ASP A 249 -2.40 -12.39 -13.46
N LEU A 250 -1.78 -11.32 -13.97
CA LEU A 250 -2.12 -9.93 -13.66
C LEU A 250 -3.54 -9.58 -14.15
N ASN A 251 -4.56 -10.22 -13.59
CA ASN A 251 -5.88 -9.67 -13.56
C ASN A 251 -5.74 -8.39 -12.77
N TYR A 252 -5.94 -7.28 -13.48
CA TYR A 252 -5.72 -5.91 -13.05
C TYR A 252 -6.38 -5.55 -11.70
N GLY A 253 -7.28 -6.39 -11.18
CA GLY A 253 -7.98 -6.21 -9.92
C GLY A 253 -7.28 -6.73 -8.65
N SER A 254 -6.58 -7.88 -8.66
CA SER A 254 -6.16 -8.55 -7.40
C SER A 254 -4.66 -8.70 -7.19
N GLU A 255 -3.85 -8.72 -8.25
CA GLU A 255 -2.42 -9.04 -8.14
C GLU A 255 -1.52 -7.86 -8.42
N LEU A 256 -1.93 -6.96 -9.33
CA LEU A 256 -1.49 -5.57 -9.25
C LEU A 256 -1.86 -4.97 -7.89
N PHE A 257 -3.03 -5.33 -7.34
CA PHE A 257 -3.42 -4.94 -5.98
C PHE A 257 -2.46 -5.52 -4.93
N THR A 258 -2.02 -6.78 -5.08
CA THR A 258 -1.00 -7.38 -4.18
C THR A 258 0.39 -6.71 -4.35
N ALA A 259 0.82 -6.41 -5.58
CA ALA A 259 2.08 -5.72 -5.86
C ALA A 259 2.06 -4.22 -5.48
N HIS A 260 0.88 -3.59 -5.55
CA HIS A 260 0.62 -2.25 -5.01
C HIS A 260 0.60 -2.28 -3.49
N TRP A 261 0.02 -3.30 -2.85
CA TRP A 261 0.04 -3.46 -1.39
C TRP A 261 1.47 -3.56 -0.83
N TYR A 262 2.38 -4.27 -1.50
CA TYR A 262 3.79 -4.29 -1.11
C TYR A 262 4.54 -2.96 -1.29
N ARG A 263 3.92 -1.98 -1.96
CA ARG A 263 4.46 -0.63 -2.22
C ARG A 263 3.56 0.49 -1.69
N TYR A 264 2.47 0.12 -1.03
CA TYR A 264 1.45 1.03 -0.55
C TYR A 264 2.04 1.72 0.66
N ARG A 265 2.24 3.03 0.54
CA ARG A 265 2.80 3.84 1.62
C ARG A 265 1.69 4.17 2.59
N VAL A 266 1.30 3.16 3.36
CA VAL A 266 0.22 3.24 4.35
C VAL A 266 0.39 4.49 5.21
N ALA A 267 1.58 4.71 5.79
CA ALA A 267 1.83 5.90 6.61
C ALA A 267 1.50 7.22 5.90
N ASP A 268 1.84 7.34 4.61
CA ASP A 268 1.59 8.55 3.82
C ASP A 268 0.10 8.70 3.47
N HIS A 269 -0.59 7.58 3.24
CA HIS A 269 -2.04 7.53 3.03
C HIS A 269 -2.81 7.92 4.30
N GLU A 270 -2.49 7.28 5.41
CA GLU A 270 -3.12 7.53 6.71
C GLU A 270 -2.87 8.97 7.16
N PHE A 271 -1.68 9.53 6.84
CA PHE A 271 -1.42 10.96 7.01
C PHE A 271 -2.42 11.84 6.26
N GLY A 272 -2.82 11.45 5.05
CA GLY A 272 -3.86 12.15 4.29
C GLY A 272 -5.21 12.18 5.01
N HIS A 273 -5.59 11.12 5.73
CA HIS A 273 -6.79 11.16 6.57
C HIS A 273 -6.66 12.16 7.72
N LEU A 274 -5.46 12.39 8.24
CA LEU A 274 -5.22 13.42 9.27
C LEU A 274 -5.37 14.84 8.71
N LEU A 275 -5.21 15.02 7.40
CA LEU A 275 -5.55 16.24 6.68
C LEU A 275 -7.04 16.34 6.32
N GLY A 276 -7.82 15.31 6.63
CA GLY A 276 -9.26 15.23 6.38
C GLY A 276 -9.62 14.72 4.99
N LEU A 277 -8.72 14.00 4.34
CA LEU A 277 -8.96 13.40 3.05
C LEU A 277 -9.68 12.05 3.19
N PRO A 278 -10.65 11.76 2.32
CA PRO A 278 -11.29 10.44 2.26
C PRO A 278 -10.43 9.38 1.56
N ASP A 279 -10.76 8.10 1.74
CA ASP A 279 -10.28 7.05 0.83
C ASP A 279 -10.85 7.22 -0.58
N GLU A 280 -10.09 6.83 -1.60
CA GLU A 280 -10.50 6.95 -2.99
C GLU A 280 -10.74 5.60 -3.69
N TYR A 281 -10.50 4.48 -3.00
CA TYR A 281 -10.61 3.13 -3.59
C TYR A 281 -11.98 2.46 -3.40
N THR A 282 -12.84 2.97 -2.52
CA THR A 282 -14.15 2.37 -2.21
C THR A 282 -15.25 3.43 -2.06
N LEU A 283 -16.50 3.00 -2.15
CA LEU A 283 -17.65 3.78 -1.68
C LEU A 283 -18.10 3.26 -0.32
N TYR A 284 -18.46 4.19 0.55
CA TYR A 284 -18.95 3.88 1.89
C TYR A 284 -20.48 3.94 1.95
N PRO A 285 -21.10 3.23 2.90
CA PRO A 285 -22.54 3.28 3.10
C PRO A 285 -23.05 4.72 3.18
N LYS A 286 -24.23 4.95 2.60
CA LYS A 286 -24.90 6.24 2.63
C LYS A 286 -25.04 6.75 4.07
N ASP A 287 -24.88 8.05 4.27
CA ASP A 287 -24.98 8.74 5.56
C ASP A 287 -23.90 8.38 6.59
N SER A 288 -22.95 7.49 6.23
CA SER A 288 -21.76 7.24 7.02
C SER A 288 -20.92 8.51 7.16
N SER A 289 -20.16 8.58 8.24
CA SER A 289 -19.26 9.70 8.50
C SER A 289 -18.20 9.84 7.39
N ILE A 290 -17.79 8.72 6.78
CA ILE A 290 -16.83 8.70 5.67
C ILE A 290 -17.47 9.18 4.36
N GLU A 291 -18.71 8.79 4.05
CA GLU A 291 -19.44 9.34 2.89
C GLU A 291 -19.58 10.87 2.99
N LYS A 292 -19.87 11.39 4.19
CA LYS A 292 -19.88 12.83 4.44
C LYS A 292 -18.51 13.47 4.15
N ALA A 293 -17.41 12.80 4.50
CA ALA A 293 -16.06 13.27 4.18
C ALA A 293 -15.80 13.28 2.67
N HIS A 294 -16.27 12.28 1.92
CA HIS A 294 -16.21 12.29 0.45
C HIS A 294 -16.98 13.47 -0.14
N SER A 295 -18.20 13.69 0.35
CA SER A 295 -19.07 14.77 -0.12
C SER A 295 -18.47 16.15 0.17
N GLU A 296 -17.91 16.34 1.37
CA GLU A 296 -17.23 17.60 1.73
C GLU A 296 -15.95 17.82 0.93
N TRP A 297 -15.12 16.79 0.76
CA TRP A 297 -13.92 16.86 -0.05
C TRP A 297 -14.23 17.23 -1.51
N LYS A 298 -15.26 16.62 -2.12
CA LYS A 298 -15.73 16.98 -3.46
C LYS A 298 -16.21 18.43 -3.52
N ARG A 299 -16.95 18.90 -2.52
CA ARG A 299 -17.40 20.29 -2.43
C ARG A 299 -16.21 21.26 -2.40
N LEU A 300 -15.17 20.94 -1.62
CA LEU A 300 -13.94 21.73 -1.57
C LEU A 300 -13.18 21.71 -2.90
N CYS A 301 -13.10 20.57 -3.58
CA CYS A 301 -12.50 20.48 -4.91
C CYS A 301 -13.19 21.43 -5.91
N VAL A 302 -14.53 21.42 -5.95
CA VAL A 302 -15.30 22.33 -6.79
C VAL A 302 -15.05 23.79 -6.42
N ALA A 303 -15.05 24.11 -5.12
CA ALA A 303 -14.81 25.48 -4.65
C ALA A 303 -13.39 26.00 -5.00
N ALA A 304 -12.38 25.11 -4.96
CA ALA A 304 -11.01 25.42 -5.34
C ALA A 304 -10.78 25.40 -6.86
N GLY A 305 -11.77 25.00 -7.67
CA GLY A 305 -11.65 24.87 -9.12
C GLY A 305 -10.75 23.71 -9.56
N VAL A 306 -10.55 22.69 -8.71
CA VAL A 306 -9.71 21.52 -9.00
C VAL A 306 -10.56 20.29 -9.24
N ARG A 307 -10.05 19.38 -10.08
CA ARG A 307 -10.74 18.12 -10.37
C ARG A 307 -10.51 17.13 -9.23
N ALA A 308 -11.59 16.66 -8.61
CA ALA A 308 -11.53 15.54 -7.67
C ALA A 308 -11.05 14.26 -8.38
N ASN A 309 -10.27 13.44 -7.67
CA ASN A 309 -9.91 12.12 -8.17
C ASN A 309 -11.16 11.24 -8.37
N LYS A 310 -11.05 10.29 -9.31
CA LYS A 310 -12.13 9.34 -9.59
C LYS A 310 -12.27 8.38 -8.41
N ILE A 311 -13.43 8.41 -7.77
CA ILE A 311 -13.88 7.38 -6.81
C ILE A 311 -14.85 6.41 -7.50
N PRO A 312 -15.13 5.24 -6.92
CA PRO A 312 -16.11 4.32 -7.49
C PRO A 312 -17.50 4.94 -7.60
N SER A 313 -18.31 4.45 -8.54
CA SER A 313 -19.66 5.00 -8.82
C SER A 313 -20.78 4.22 -8.14
N LYS A 314 -20.54 2.98 -7.73
CA LYS A 314 -21.52 2.12 -7.05
C LYS A 314 -20.89 1.46 -5.83
N GLU A 315 -21.70 1.23 -4.80
CA GLU A 315 -21.29 0.44 -3.65
C GLU A 315 -20.83 -0.95 -4.10
N GLY A 316 -19.69 -1.41 -3.59
CA GLY A 316 -19.04 -2.65 -4.02
C GLY A 316 -18.13 -2.52 -5.25
N ASP A 317 -18.16 -1.39 -5.97
CA ASP A 317 -17.13 -1.09 -6.97
C ASP A 317 -15.84 -0.69 -6.26
N MET A 318 -14.70 -1.18 -6.75
CA MET A 318 -13.37 -0.69 -6.36
C MET A 318 -12.73 0.05 -7.53
N VAL A 319 -12.08 1.17 -7.23
CA VAL A 319 -11.25 1.90 -8.18
C VAL A 319 -9.82 1.79 -7.70
N ASN A 320 -8.93 1.36 -8.57
CA ASN A 320 -7.50 1.37 -8.32
C ASN A 320 -6.87 2.45 -9.19
N ASN A 321 -6.25 3.45 -8.56
CA ASN A 321 -5.57 4.52 -9.27
C ASN A 321 -4.27 4.92 -8.52
N LEU A 322 -3.47 5.78 -9.15
CA LEU A 322 -2.15 6.20 -8.64
C LEU A 322 -2.18 7.21 -7.49
N SER A 323 -3.37 7.63 -7.05
CA SER A 323 -3.55 8.52 -5.91
C SER A 323 -2.99 7.92 -4.64
N ILE A 324 -2.33 8.75 -3.84
CA ILE A 324 -1.88 8.40 -2.50
C ILE A 324 -3.05 8.00 -1.58
N MET A 325 -4.24 8.56 -1.80
CA MET A 325 -5.48 8.21 -1.08
C MET A 325 -6.20 6.98 -1.67
N CYS A 326 -5.62 6.32 -2.66
CA CYS A 326 -6.13 5.09 -3.28
C CYS A 326 -5.16 3.93 -3.01
N CYS A 327 -4.55 3.38 -4.06
CA CYS A 327 -3.56 2.30 -3.99
C CYS A 327 -2.16 2.78 -4.43
N GLY A 328 -2.01 4.09 -4.63
CA GLY A 328 -0.87 4.68 -5.30
C GLY A 328 0.02 5.50 -4.37
N TRP A 329 0.65 6.51 -4.96
CA TRP A 329 1.88 7.16 -4.47
C TRP A 329 2.05 8.58 -4.98
N VAL A 330 1.10 9.07 -5.77
CA VAL A 330 1.14 10.42 -6.33
C VAL A 330 0.09 11.26 -5.62
N THR A 331 0.50 12.45 -5.20
CA THR A 331 -0.44 13.45 -4.72
C THR A 331 -1.05 14.21 -5.91
N SER A 332 -2.29 14.66 -5.78
CA SER A 332 -2.94 15.53 -6.77
C SER A 332 -3.45 16.80 -6.10
N GLU A 333 -3.82 17.80 -6.92
CA GLU A 333 -4.29 19.11 -6.44
C GLU A 333 -5.45 18.97 -5.45
N CYS A 334 -6.34 18.01 -5.69
CA CYS A 334 -7.48 17.74 -4.81
C CYS A 334 -7.08 17.24 -3.41
N HIS A 335 -5.86 16.77 -3.19
CA HIS A 335 -5.37 16.39 -1.84
C HIS A 335 -4.98 17.60 -0.99
N PHE A 336 -4.87 18.79 -1.59
CA PHE A 336 -4.46 20.01 -0.89
C PHE A 336 -5.62 20.97 -0.63
N VAL A 337 -6.87 20.53 -0.89
CA VAL A 337 -8.06 21.41 -0.80
C VAL A 337 -8.43 21.80 0.63
N THR A 338 -8.10 20.97 1.63
CA THR A 338 -8.34 21.31 3.04
C THR A 338 -7.36 22.39 3.52
N LEU A 339 -6.10 22.33 3.06
CA LEU A 339 -5.11 23.39 3.26
C LEU A 339 -5.52 24.69 2.53
N TRP A 340 -6.01 24.57 1.29
CA TRP A 340 -6.55 25.71 0.54
C TRP A 340 -7.73 26.37 1.27
N ASP A 341 -8.64 25.59 1.85
CA ASP A 341 -9.78 26.10 2.61
C ASP A 341 -9.31 26.80 3.91
N ALA A 342 -8.37 26.20 4.63
CA ALA A 342 -7.74 26.82 5.80
C ALA A 342 -7.08 28.17 5.45
N LEU A 343 -6.32 28.19 4.36
CA LEU A 343 -5.65 29.39 3.86
C LEU A 343 -6.66 30.46 3.42
N THR A 344 -7.72 30.06 2.72
CA THR A 344 -8.78 30.98 2.26
C THR A 344 -9.53 31.62 3.43
N LYS A 345 -9.83 30.84 4.48
CA LYS A 345 -10.49 31.34 5.69
C LYS A 345 -9.60 32.33 6.47
N THR A 346 -8.29 32.13 6.47
CA THR A 346 -7.36 32.94 7.29
C THR A 346 -6.72 34.10 6.54
N ALA A 347 -6.39 33.93 5.26
CA ALA A 347 -5.73 34.93 4.42
C ALA A 347 -6.65 35.54 3.34
N GLY A 348 -7.94 35.21 3.38
CA GLY A 348 -8.95 35.69 2.44
C GLY A 348 -8.96 34.92 1.11
N PRO A 349 -9.95 35.18 0.23
CA PRO A 349 -10.15 34.44 -1.01
C PRO A 349 -9.10 34.74 -2.09
N GLY A 350 -9.15 33.99 -3.20
CA GLY A 350 -8.34 34.22 -4.39
C GLY A 350 -7.07 33.36 -4.48
N TRP A 351 -6.93 32.35 -3.63
CA TRP A 351 -5.84 31.37 -3.71
C TRP A 351 -6.13 30.31 -4.76
N GLN A 352 -5.10 29.89 -5.49
CA GLN A 352 -5.12 28.78 -6.43
C GLN A 352 -4.16 27.70 -5.95
N ILE A 353 -4.53 26.44 -6.14
CA ILE A 353 -3.63 25.30 -5.93
C ILE A 353 -2.83 25.12 -7.22
N VAL A 354 -1.51 25.22 -7.14
CA VAL A 354 -0.62 25.05 -8.28
C VAL A 354 0.45 24.02 -7.97
N ARG A 355 0.96 23.37 -9.01
CA ARG A 355 1.96 22.31 -8.89
C ARG A 355 3.27 22.87 -8.32
N GLY A 356 3.85 22.14 -7.36
CA GLY A 356 5.18 22.38 -6.82
C GLY A 356 6.16 21.37 -7.40
N THR A 357 6.73 20.52 -6.54
CA THR A 357 7.74 19.51 -6.89
C THR A 357 7.14 18.20 -7.44
N GLU A 358 5.82 18.05 -7.45
CA GLU A 358 5.17 16.83 -7.96
C GLU A 358 5.38 16.71 -9.48
N SER A 359 6.18 15.74 -9.90
CA SER A 359 6.64 15.59 -11.29
C SER A 359 5.69 14.79 -12.17
N ALA A 360 4.82 13.97 -11.58
CA ALA A 360 3.86 13.17 -12.31
C ALA A 360 2.52 13.89 -12.42
N THR A 361 2.01 14.05 -13.64
CA THR A 361 0.57 14.25 -13.83
C THR A 361 -0.09 12.89 -13.60
N VAL A 362 -1.04 12.80 -12.66
CA VAL A 362 -1.94 11.65 -12.63
C VAL A 362 -2.84 11.77 -13.87
N THR A 363 -2.35 11.35 -15.02
CA THR A 363 -3.20 11.08 -16.18
C THR A 363 -4.07 9.90 -15.80
N GLN A 364 -5.33 10.20 -15.45
CA GLN A 364 -6.38 9.21 -15.21
C GLN A 364 -6.73 8.44 -16.47
#